data_AF-A0A0D1YUJ5-F1
#
_entry.id   AF-A0A0D1YUJ5-F1
#
_cell.length_a   1.000
_cell.length_b   1.000
_cell.length_c   1.000
_cell.angle_alpha   90.00
_cell.angle_beta   90.00
_cell.angle_gamma   90.00
#
_symmetry.space_group_name_H-M   'P 1'
#
loop_
_entity.id
_entity.type
_entity.pdbx_description
1 polymer ?
#
loop_
_entity_poly.entity_id
_entity_poly.type
_entity_poly.pdbx_seq_one_letter_code
_entity_poly.pdbx_strand_id
1 'polypeptide(L)'
;MSSRFYFGGSDSGSDIDENDAALPFPKPLDRSAFLAPDFDATAFLSGLSNRFQTLEDLQTELRELSQTLNKELVDLVNDNYQDFLSLGSTLSGGEDKMEEIRLGLLGFQRDVQAVRDKVDARRYEIAELLDQKKALKRETGVGRSLLEITERLDLLEEKLKMARGRSSRSEKADIQENETQRWGEEWLESTTNESADEYEVDETGGLSAKLRRRIEEYLIVKHLSSRHSPRHPFILTQESRLRKIQEVLLSDLEAAIKREPVVKMKQQMLQIRAAIEG
;
A
#
# COMPACT_ATOMS: atom_id res chain seq x y z
N MET A 1 38.49 -23.80 -54.35
CA MET A 1 38.99 -24.07 -55.71
C MET A 1 39.08 -25.57 -55.87
N SER A 2 38.22 -26.16 -56.70
CA SER A 2 38.10 -27.62 -56.85
C SER A 2 38.93 -28.07 -58.04
N SER A 3 40.06 -28.76 -57.81
CA SER A 3 40.88 -29.33 -58.89
C SER A 3 40.34 -30.71 -59.27
N ARG A 4 39.74 -30.80 -60.46
CA ARG A 4 39.27 -32.05 -61.07
C ARG A 4 40.39 -32.57 -61.98
N PHE A 5 41.12 -33.58 -61.53
CA PHE A 5 42.13 -34.26 -62.34
C PHE A 5 41.48 -35.38 -63.16
N TYR A 6 41.57 -35.26 -64.48
CA TYR A 6 41.35 -36.34 -65.43
C TYR A 6 42.70 -37.00 -65.73
N PHE A 7 42.76 -38.34 -65.68
CA PHE A 7 43.77 -39.11 -66.39
C PHE A 7 43.05 -40.15 -67.24
N GLY A 8 43.20 -39.99 -68.57
CA GLY A 8 43.04 -41.08 -69.51
C GLY A 8 44.34 -41.88 -69.61
N GLY A 9 44.23 -43.18 -69.80
CA GLY A 9 45.35 -44.10 -69.99
C GLY A 9 44.86 -45.46 -70.48
N SER A 10 45.22 -45.75 -71.73
CA SER A 10 45.14 -46.94 -72.58
C SER A 10 44.64 -48.31 -72.08
N ASP A 11 43.79 -48.86 -72.95
CA ASP A 11 43.76 -50.23 -73.50
C ASP A 11 45.04 -51.09 -73.34
N SER A 12 44.91 -52.23 -72.68
CA SER A 12 45.69 -53.45 -72.93
C SER A 12 44.93 -54.64 -72.35
N GLY A 13 44.51 -55.54 -73.24
CA GLY A 13 43.65 -56.66 -72.94
C GLY A 13 44.30 -57.76 -72.11
N SER A 14 43.43 -58.49 -71.42
CA SER A 14 43.55 -59.93 -71.21
C SER A 14 42.19 -60.43 -70.72
N ASP A 15 41.50 -61.20 -71.56
CA ASP A 15 40.43 -62.10 -71.13
C ASP A 15 41.01 -63.03 -70.06
N ILE A 16 40.77 -62.71 -68.79
CA ILE A 16 41.11 -63.52 -67.63
C ILE A 16 39.85 -63.54 -66.75
N ASP A 17 39.37 -64.74 -66.51
CA ASP A 17 38.17 -65.14 -65.76
C ASP A 17 37.59 -64.10 -64.78
N GLU A 18 36.27 -63.85 -64.91
CA GLU A 18 35.42 -63.15 -63.94
C GLU A 18 35.26 -63.94 -62.62
N ASN A 19 36.36 -64.36 -62.00
CA ASN A 19 36.38 -65.12 -60.74
C ASN A 19 37.59 -64.80 -59.84
N ASP A 20 38.21 -63.62 -59.98
CA ASP A 20 39.15 -63.11 -58.98
C ASP A 20 38.42 -62.13 -58.05
N ALA A 21 37.69 -62.69 -57.09
CA ALA A 21 37.06 -61.92 -56.03
C ALA A 21 38.14 -61.13 -55.30
N ALA A 22 38.13 -59.80 -55.43
CA ALA A 22 39.04 -58.91 -54.71
C ALA A 22 39.00 -59.26 -53.22
N LEU A 23 40.11 -59.84 -52.72
CA LEU A 23 40.20 -60.29 -51.34
C LEU A 23 39.88 -59.11 -50.41
N PRO A 24 38.96 -59.28 -49.45
CA PRO A 24 38.56 -58.18 -48.58
C PRO A 24 39.73 -57.79 -47.66
N PHE A 25 40.21 -56.55 -47.79
CA PHE A 25 41.17 -55.98 -46.84
C PHE A 25 40.58 -56.00 -45.42
N PRO A 26 41.40 -56.30 -44.39
CA PRO A 26 40.94 -56.25 -43.02
C PRO A 26 40.50 -54.83 -42.68
N LYS A 27 39.29 -54.70 -42.11
CA LYS A 27 38.80 -53.42 -41.59
C LYS A 27 39.63 -53.00 -40.37
N PRO A 28 39.99 -51.72 -40.24
CA PRO A 28 40.78 -51.23 -39.12
C PRO A 28 40.09 -51.53 -37.78
N LEU A 29 40.88 -51.71 -36.73
CA LEU A 29 40.38 -51.88 -35.36
C LEU A 29 39.52 -50.70 -34.93
N ASP A 30 38.28 -50.98 -34.53
CA ASP A 30 37.39 -49.98 -33.99
C ASP A 30 37.74 -49.70 -32.51
N ARG A 31 37.94 -48.41 -32.19
CA ARG A 31 38.26 -47.95 -30.82
C ARG A 31 37.12 -48.26 -29.84
N SER A 32 35.89 -48.31 -30.33
CA SER A 32 34.69 -48.56 -29.52
C SER A 32 34.73 -49.92 -28.79
N ALA A 33 35.39 -50.92 -29.39
CA ALA A 33 35.49 -52.26 -28.82
C ALA A 33 36.34 -52.32 -27.52
N PHE A 34 37.19 -51.31 -27.29
CA PHE A 34 38.05 -51.21 -26.11
C PHE A 34 37.41 -50.40 -24.96
N LEU A 35 36.22 -49.83 -25.15
CA LEU A 35 35.54 -49.01 -24.15
C LEU A 35 34.59 -49.80 -23.24
N ALA A 36 34.45 -51.10 -23.47
CA ALA A 36 33.59 -51.95 -22.65
C ALA A 36 34.15 -52.11 -21.22
N PRO A 37 33.33 -51.95 -20.16
CA PRO A 37 33.80 -52.04 -18.77
C PRO A 37 34.30 -53.44 -18.38
N ASP A 38 33.81 -54.49 -19.05
CA ASP A 38 34.20 -55.89 -18.86
C ASP A 38 34.98 -56.41 -20.07
N PHE A 39 35.95 -55.64 -20.56
CA PHE A 39 36.74 -56.03 -21.73
C PHE A 39 37.55 -57.30 -21.47
N ASP A 40 37.25 -58.36 -22.22
CA ASP A 40 38.02 -59.60 -22.25
C ASP A 40 38.81 -59.69 -23.56
N ALA A 41 40.14 -59.63 -23.44
CA ALA A 41 41.05 -59.72 -24.58
C ALA A 41 40.92 -61.05 -25.32
N THR A 42 40.62 -62.14 -24.61
CA THR A 42 40.51 -63.47 -25.23
C THR A 42 39.22 -63.60 -26.04
N ALA A 43 38.09 -63.15 -25.50
CA ALA A 43 36.84 -63.02 -26.22
C ALA A 43 36.97 -62.08 -27.44
N PHE A 44 37.63 -60.93 -27.28
CA PHE A 44 37.86 -59.96 -28.37
C PHE A 44 38.69 -60.54 -29.51
N LEU A 45 39.83 -61.19 -29.21
CA LEU A 45 40.69 -61.83 -30.21
C LEU A 45 39.98 -63.02 -30.89
N SER A 46 39.16 -63.77 -30.16
CA SER A 46 38.40 -64.89 -30.73
C SER A 46 37.26 -64.43 -31.67
N GLY A 47 36.60 -63.31 -31.37
CA GLY A 47 35.58 -62.72 -32.25
C GLY A 47 36.17 -62.07 -33.52
N LEU A 48 37.49 -61.87 -33.53
CA LEU A 48 38.25 -61.28 -34.63
C LEU A 48 38.67 -62.27 -35.72
N SER A 49 38.48 -63.58 -35.49
CA SER A 49 38.92 -64.67 -36.38
C SER A 49 38.29 -64.66 -37.79
N ASN A 50 37.23 -63.86 -38.00
CA ASN A 50 36.61 -63.64 -39.31
C ASN A 50 37.34 -62.61 -40.19
N ARG A 51 38.44 -62.02 -39.70
CA ARG A 51 39.31 -61.14 -40.50
C ARG A 51 40.49 -61.97 -40.99
N PHE A 52 40.61 -62.11 -42.31
CA PHE A 52 41.70 -62.82 -42.99
C PHE A 52 43.05 -62.06 -42.87
N GLN A 53 43.50 -61.79 -41.65
CA GLN A 53 44.71 -61.04 -41.31
C GLN A 53 45.74 -61.97 -40.64
N THR A 54 47.03 -61.74 -40.86
CA THR A 54 48.07 -62.47 -40.13
C THR A 54 48.16 -61.98 -38.69
N LEU A 55 48.60 -62.86 -37.77
CA LEU A 55 48.79 -62.48 -36.37
C LEU A 55 49.85 -61.38 -36.21
N GLU A 56 50.84 -61.33 -37.11
CA GLU A 56 51.89 -60.32 -37.11
C GLU A 56 51.35 -58.95 -37.48
N ASP A 57 50.48 -58.87 -38.50
CA ASP A 57 49.82 -57.62 -38.90
C ASP A 57 48.85 -57.10 -37.82
N LEU A 58 48.16 -58.00 -37.11
CA LEU A 58 47.29 -57.60 -35.99
C LEU A 58 48.12 -57.07 -34.81
N GLN A 59 49.30 -57.65 -34.57
CA GLN A 59 50.19 -57.20 -33.51
C GLN A 59 50.79 -55.82 -33.81
N THR A 60 51.16 -55.55 -35.06
CA THR A 60 51.66 -54.23 -35.48
C THR A 60 50.56 -53.18 -35.42
N GLU A 61 49.35 -53.48 -35.89
CA GLU A 61 48.18 -52.59 -35.82
C GLU A 61 47.81 -52.22 -34.38
N LEU A 62 47.81 -53.18 -33.44
CA LEU A 62 47.58 -52.91 -32.02
C LEU A 62 48.66 -52.04 -31.38
N ARG A 63 49.93 -52.25 -31.75
CA ARG A 63 51.04 -51.42 -31.26
C ARG A 63 50.95 -49.99 -31.78
N GLU A 64 50.61 -49.81 -33.05
CA GLU A 64 50.43 -48.49 -33.66
C GLU A 64 49.24 -47.74 -33.06
N LEU A 65 48.12 -48.45 -32.82
CA LEU A 65 46.97 -47.88 -32.12
C LEU A 65 47.34 -47.45 -30.70
N SER A 66 48.10 -48.26 -29.96
CA SER A 66 48.57 -47.92 -28.60
C SER A 66 49.49 -46.69 -28.60
N GLN A 67 50.41 -46.58 -29.54
CA GLN A 67 51.30 -45.42 -29.64
C GLN A 67 50.52 -44.15 -30.01
N THR A 68 49.58 -44.26 -30.95
CA THR A 68 48.69 -43.16 -31.33
C THR A 68 47.85 -42.69 -30.14
N LEU A 69 47.25 -43.62 -29.39
CA LEU A 69 46.47 -43.28 -28.19
C LEU A 69 47.31 -42.64 -27.08
N ASN A 70 48.54 -43.11 -26.86
CA ASN A 70 49.45 -42.49 -25.89
C ASN A 70 49.81 -41.05 -26.30
N LYS A 71 50.02 -40.82 -27.59
CA LYS A 71 50.28 -39.47 -28.11
C LYS A 71 49.05 -38.58 -27.97
N GLU A 72 47.87 -39.06 -28.37
CA GLU A 72 46.60 -38.35 -28.21
C GLU A 72 46.31 -38.02 -26.74
N LEU A 73 46.64 -38.91 -25.80
CA LEU A 73 46.48 -38.65 -24.37
C LEU A 73 47.37 -37.50 -23.91
N VAL A 74 48.64 -37.51 -24.31
CA VAL A 74 49.59 -36.46 -23.95
C VAL A 74 49.18 -35.13 -24.58
N ASP A 75 48.76 -35.15 -25.85
CA ASP A 75 48.27 -33.97 -26.55
C ASP A 75 46.99 -33.44 -25.88
N LEU A 76 46.03 -34.29 -25.52
CA LEU A 76 44.81 -33.90 -24.80
C LEU A 76 45.12 -33.32 -23.41
N VAL A 77 46.07 -33.90 -22.68
CA VAL A 77 46.47 -33.38 -21.37
C VAL A 77 47.13 -32.01 -21.53
N ASN A 78 48.02 -31.85 -22.52
CA ASN A 78 48.70 -30.59 -22.76
C ASN A 78 47.74 -29.49 -23.25
N ASP A 79 46.81 -29.84 -24.14
CA ASP A 79 45.81 -28.91 -24.69
C ASP A 79 44.86 -28.42 -23.59
N ASN A 80 44.42 -29.31 -22.70
CA ASN A 80 43.49 -28.98 -21.62
C ASN A 80 44.17 -28.56 -20.31
N TYR A 81 45.51 -28.57 -20.22
CA TYR A 81 46.24 -28.25 -18.98
C TYR A 81 45.91 -26.83 -18.49
N GLN A 82 45.80 -25.87 -19.42
CA GLN A 82 45.42 -24.49 -19.11
C GLN A 82 44.00 -24.41 -18.53
N ASP A 83 43.07 -25.20 -19.08
CA ASP A 83 41.69 -25.23 -18.61
C ASP A 83 41.61 -25.81 -17.20
N PHE A 84 42.34 -26.89 -16.90
CA PHE A 84 42.38 -27.46 -15.55
C PHE A 84 42.99 -26.52 -14.50
N LEU A 85 44.05 -25.78 -14.86
CA LEU A 85 44.63 -24.76 -13.96
C LEU A 85 43.68 -23.57 -13.76
N SER A 86 42.98 -23.14 -14.81
CA SER A 86 41.97 -22.09 -14.72
C SER A 86 40.78 -22.52 -13.85
N LEU A 87 40.35 -23.78 -13.95
CA LEU A 87 39.25 -24.32 -13.15
C LEU A 87 39.67 -24.48 -11.67
N GLY A 88 40.90 -24.93 -11.41
CA GLY A 88 41.44 -25.02 -10.06
C GLY A 88 41.57 -23.65 -9.38
N SER A 89 42.05 -22.65 -10.12
CA SER A 89 42.18 -21.28 -9.59
C SER A 89 40.83 -20.58 -9.38
N THR A 90 39.87 -20.77 -10.28
CA THR A 90 38.50 -20.22 -10.11
C THR A 90 37.74 -20.91 -8.99
N LEU A 91 37.90 -22.23 -8.81
CA LEU A 91 37.30 -22.97 -7.71
C LEU A 91 37.93 -22.57 -6.36
N SER A 92 39.26 -22.42 -6.31
CA SER A 92 39.97 -21.99 -5.10
C SER A 92 39.63 -20.56 -4.65
N GLY A 93 39.25 -19.67 -5.58
CA GLY A 93 38.80 -18.30 -5.26
C GLY A 93 37.28 -18.12 -5.21
N GLY A 94 36.52 -19.20 -5.45
CA GLY A 94 35.05 -19.17 -5.43
C GLY A 94 34.48 -19.13 -4.02
N GLU A 95 35.17 -19.75 -3.05
CA GLU A 95 34.78 -19.76 -1.64
C GLU A 95 34.82 -18.35 -1.03
N ASP A 96 35.89 -17.59 -1.27
CA ASP A 96 36.02 -16.20 -0.81
C ASP A 96 34.90 -15.30 -1.34
N LYS A 97 34.53 -15.44 -2.62
CA LYS A 97 33.42 -14.69 -3.22
C LYS A 97 32.08 -15.09 -2.64
N MET A 98 31.88 -16.37 -2.35
CA MET A 98 30.67 -16.85 -1.69
C MET A 98 30.58 -16.30 -0.27
N GLU A 99 31.69 -16.25 0.46
CA GLU A 99 31.75 -15.67 1.79
C GLU A 99 31.48 -14.16 1.77
N GLU A 100 32.05 -13.42 0.80
CA GLU A 100 31.74 -12.00 0.59
C GLU A 100 30.25 -11.76 0.33
N ILE A 101 29.63 -12.54 -0.55
CA ILE A 101 28.19 -12.45 -0.83
C ILE A 101 27.38 -12.78 0.44
N ARG A 102 27.77 -13.80 1.19
CA ARG A 102 27.09 -14.18 2.44
C ARG A 102 27.17 -13.05 3.48
N LEU A 103 28.32 -12.42 3.62
CA LEU A 103 28.51 -11.27 4.50
C LEU A 103 27.69 -10.06 4.04
N GLY A 104 27.66 -9.79 2.73
CA GLY A 104 26.82 -8.75 2.13
C GLY A 104 25.34 -8.98 2.37
N LEU A 105 24.86 -10.22 2.22
CA LEU A 105 23.47 -10.59 2.48
C LEU A 105 23.10 -10.47 3.97
N LEU A 106 24.00 -10.85 4.88
CA LEU A 106 23.80 -10.66 6.32
C LEU A 106 23.75 -9.17 6.70
N GLY A 107 24.60 -8.35 6.09
CA GLY A 107 24.56 -6.89 6.24
C GLY A 107 23.22 -6.31 5.75
N PHE A 108 22.81 -6.70 4.55
CA PHE A 108 21.53 -6.27 3.98
C PHE A 108 20.34 -6.70 4.83
N GLN A 109 20.32 -7.94 5.33
CA GLN A 109 19.28 -8.43 6.23
C GLN A 109 19.20 -7.57 7.50
N ARG A 110 20.35 -7.21 8.09
CA ARG A 110 20.41 -6.35 9.27
C ARG A 110 19.88 -4.95 8.96
N ASP A 111 20.25 -4.38 7.82
CA ASP A 111 19.81 -3.05 7.41
C ASP A 111 18.29 -3.01 7.19
N VAL A 112 17.74 -4.02 6.51
CA VAL A 112 16.30 -4.16 6.30
C VAL A 112 15.57 -4.30 7.64
N GLN A 113 16.10 -5.10 8.57
CA GLN A 113 15.51 -5.24 9.90
C GLN A 113 15.54 -3.90 10.66
N ALA A 114 16.64 -3.16 10.62
CA ALA A 114 16.75 -1.85 11.26
C ALA A 114 15.79 -0.82 10.66
N VAL A 115 15.56 -0.84 9.34
CA VAL A 115 14.56 0.00 8.68
C VAL A 115 13.15 -0.40 9.13
N ARG A 116 12.85 -1.70 9.17
CA ARG A 116 11.57 -2.22 9.65
C ARG A 116 11.28 -1.76 11.09
N ASP A 117 12.25 -1.91 11.98
CA ASP A 117 12.10 -1.50 13.38
C ASP A 117 11.83 0.00 13.52
N LYS A 118 12.49 0.84 12.71
CA LYS A 118 12.23 2.29 12.66
C LYS A 118 10.82 2.62 12.15
N VAL A 119 10.35 1.89 11.14
CA VAL A 119 8.99 2.07 10.59
C VAL A 119 7.94 1.64 11.61
N ASP A 120 8.15 0.50 12.27
CA ASP A 120 7.24 0.02 13.31
C ASP A 120 7.20 1.02 14.49
N ALA A 121 8.35 1.54 14.95
CA ALA A 121 8.41 2.57 15.98
C ALA A 121 7.62 3.84 15.59
N ARG A 122 7.82 4.36 14.38
CA ARG A 122 7.04 5.51 13.87
C ARG A 122 5.55 5.19 13.75
N ARG A 123 5.18 3.96 13.39
CA ARG A 123 3.78 3.55 13.32
C ARG A 123 3.11 3.64 14.69
N TYR A 124 3.80 3.19 15.75
CA TYR A 124 3.29 3.28 17.12
C TYR A 124 3.16 4.74 17.58
N GLU A 125 4.17 5.57 17.32
CA GLU A 125 4.14 7.00 17.64
C GLU A 125 2.96 7.71 16.94
N ILE A 126 2.77 7.46 15.64
CA ILE A 126 1.65 8.02 14.88
C ILE A 126 0.31 7.53 15.44
N ALA A 127 0.19 6.24 15.80
CA ALA A 127 -1.04 5.71 16.38
C ALA A 127 -1.38 6.41 17.70
N GLU A 128 -0.40 6.61 18.57
CA GLU A 128 -0.57 7.33 19.82
C GLU A 128 -0.98 8.79 19.59
N LEU A 129 -0.27 9.50 18.70
CA LEU A 129 -0.59 10.89 18.35
C LEU A 129 -1.99 11.02 17.73
N LEU A 130 -2.44 10.05 16.93
CA LEU A 130 -3.78 10.04 16.37
C LEU A 130 -4.84 9.87 17.45
N ASP A 131 -4.60 9.02 18.45
CA ASP A 131 -5.55 8.84 19.55
C ASP A 131 -5.59 10.05 20.47
N GLN A 132 -4.44 10.69 20.74
CA GLN A 132 -4.37 11.99 21.42
C GLN A 132 -5.13 13.06 20.62
N LYS A 133 -4.92 13.15 19.29
CA LYS A 133 -5.65 14.06 18.41
C LYS A 133 -7.15 13.82 18.42
N LYS A 134 -7.60 12.56 18.42
CA LYS A 134 -9.03 12.23 18.55
C LYS A 134 -9.58 12.67 19.90
N ALA A 135 -8.84 12.46 21.00
CA ALA A 135 -9.25 12.91 22.33
C ALA A 135 -9.40 14.43 22.40
N LEU A 136 -8.39 15.17 21.95
CA LEU A 136 -8.43 16.63 21.86
C LEU A 136 -9.57 17.11 20.97
N LYS A 137 -9.81 16.47 19.82
CA LYS A 137 -10.94 16.84 18.93
C LYS A 137 -12.29 16.66 19.61
N ARG A 138 -12.47 15.62 20.44
CA ARG A 138 -13.71 15.45 21.24
C ARG A 138 -13.83 16.56 22.28
N GLU A 139 -12.76 16.87 23.00
CA GLU A 139 -12.74 17.94 24.00
C GLU A 139 -13.01 19.31 23.39
N THR A 140 -12.34 19.66 22.29
CA THR A 140 -12.59 20.90 21.55
C THR A 140 -14.01 20.92 20.97
N GLY A 141 -14.54 19.77 20.55
CA GLY A 141 -15.93 19.64 20.09
C GLY A 141 -16.92 20.00 21.20
N VAL A 142 -16.71 19.49 22.40
CA VAL A 142 -17.51 19.85 23.58
C VAL A 142 -17.33 21.32 23.94
N GLY A 143 -16.10 21.85 23.93
CA GLY A 143 -15.85 23.27 24.19
C GLY A 143 -16.57 24.19 23.19
N ARG A 144 -16.51 23.88 21.89
CA ARG A 144 -17.20 24.64 20.84
C ARG A 144 -18.72 24.60 20.99
N SER A 145 -19.29 23.44 21.29
CA SER A 145 -20.75 23.35 21.47
C SER A 145 -21.22 24.08 22.73
N LEU A 146 -20.42 24.08 23.80
CA LEU A 146 -20.70 24.89 24.99
C LEU A 146 -20.61 26.39 24.71
N LEU A 147 -19.64 26.83 23.90
CA LEU A 147 -19.53 28.22 23.45
C LEU A 147 -20.74 28.63 22.59
N GLU A 148 -21.15 27.77 21.66
CA GLU A 148 -22.35 27.98 20.83
C GLU A 148 -23.61 28.14 21.70
N ILE A 149 -23.75 27.33 22.75
CA ILE A 149 -24.86 27.47 23.71
C ILE A 149 -24.83 28.85 24.38
N THR A 150 -23.66 29.33 24.83
CA THR A 150 -23.56 30.68 25.43
C THR A 150 -23.88 31.79 24.46
N GLU A 151 -23.35 31.75 23.25
CA GLU A 151 -23.58 32.81 22.27
C GLU A 151 -25.06 32.89 21.90
N ARG A 152 -25.71 31.75 21.65
CA ARG A 152 -27.15 31.71 21.38
C ARG A 152 -27.97 32.15 22.60
N LEU A 153 -27.54 31.83 23.82
CA LEU A 153 -28.17 32.31 25.05
C LEU A 153 -28.04 33.83 25.21
N ASP A 154 -26.86 34.38 24.97
CA ASP A 154 -26.58 35.81 25.06
C ASP A 154 -27.43 36.59 24.04
N LEU A 155 -27.50 36.11 22.79
CA LEU A 155 -28.34 36.67 21.74
C LEU A 155 -29.84 36.59 22.10
N LEU A 156 -30.29 35.50 22.70
CA LEU A 156 -31.67 35.36 23.18
C LEU A 156 -31.99 36.34 24.31
N GLU A 157 -31.07 36.52 25.27
CA GLU A 157 -31.23 37.50 26.35
C GLU A 157 -31.30 38.93 25.82
N GLU A 158 -30.43 39.27 24.86
CA GLU A 158 -30.43 40.57 24.19
C GLU A 158 -31.74 40.81 23.43
N LYS A 159 -32.20 39.83 22.62
CA LYS A 159 -33.46 39.90 21.88
C LYS A 159 -34.68 40.02 22.82
N LEU A 160 -34.64 39.35 23.97
CA LEU A 160 -35.68 39.43 25.00
C LEU A 160 -35.57 40.68 25.87
N LYS A 161 -34.59 41.57 25.61
CA LYS A 161 -34.30 42.77 26.39
C LYS A 161 -34.15 42.48 27.89
N MET A 162 -33.79 41.25 28.22
CA MET A 162 -33.41 40.87 29.57
C MET A 162 -31.98 41.35 29.76
N ALA A 163 -31.82 42.65 29.97
CA ALA A 163 -30.52 43.26 30.18
C ALA A 163 -29.89 42.65 31.44
N ARG A 164 -28.89 41.79 31.24
CA ARG A 164 -27.84 41.59 32.24
C ARG A 164 -26.85 42.73 32.03
N GLY A 165 -26.69 43.57 33.05
CA GLY A 165 -25.66 44.61 33.07
C GLY A 165 -24.27 44.01 32.84
N ARG A 166 -23.83 44.00 31.58
CA ARG A 166 -22.42 44.01 31.23
C ARG A 166 -22.11 45.43 30.80
N SER A 167 -21.72 46.20 31.80
CA SER A 167 -21.01 47.46 31.60
C SER A 167 -19.87 47.21 30.60
N SER A 168 -19.81 48.06 29.59
CA SER A 168 -18.71 48.26 28.66
C SER A 168 -17.34 47.95 29.25
N ARG A 169 -16.67 46.91 28.75
CA ARG A 169 -15.20 46.84 28.72
C ARG A 169 -14.74 45.81 27.70
N SER A 170 -14.80 46.21 26.43
CA SER A 170 -13.90 45.65 25.41
C SER A 170 -12.73 46.63 25.31
N GLU A 171 -11.76 46.47 26.20
CA GLU A 171 -10.43 47.04 25.98
C GLU A 171 -9.77 46.21 24.89
N LYS A 172 -9.37 46.90 23.82
CA LYS A 172 -8.56 46.37 22.73
C LYS A 172 -7.30 45.75 23.32
N ALA A 173 -7.16 44.43 23.19
CA ALA A 173 -5.89 43.75 23.36
C ALA A 173 -5.44 43.31 21.97
N ASP A 174 -4.40 44.00 21.47
CA ASP A 174 -3.62 43.58 20.31
C ASP A 174 -3.04 42.19 20.58
N ILE A 175 -3.52 41.19 19.84
CA ILE A 175 -2.85 39.90 19.71
C ILE A 175 -2.58 39.72 18.22
N GLN A 176 -1.32 39.87 17.88
CA GLN A 176 -0.75 39.54 16.59
C GLN A 176 -0.75 38.02 16.45
N GLU A 177 -1.63 37.47 15.61
CA GLU A 177 -1.60 36.05 15.26
C GLU A 177 -1.48 35.81 13.75
N ASN A 178 -0.43 35.04 13.51
CA ASN A 178 0.02 34.33 12.33
C ASN A 178 -1.08 33.46 11.70
N GLU A 179 -0.91 33.15 10.42
CA GLU A 179 -1.81 32.35 9.58
C GLU A 179 -2.29 31.04 10.24
N THR A 180 -3.52 31.07 10.76
CA THR A 180 -4.31 29.86 11.01
C THR A 180 -5.64 29.98 10.28
N GLN A 181 -5.63 29.47 9.04
CA GLN A 181 -6.73 28.87 8.31
C GLN A 181 -8.14 29.14 8.88
N ARG A 182 -8.74 30.24 8.40
CA ARG A 182 -10.04 30.33 7.73
C ARG A 182 -10.96 29.10 7.87
N TRP A 183 -11.60 28.95 9.02
CA TRP A 183 -12.74 28.02 9.24
C TRP A 183 -13.88 28.71 10.04
N GLY A 184 -14.08 30.01 9.80
CA GLY A 184 -15.04 30.83 10.56
C GLY A 184 -15.91 31.80 9.76
N GLU A 185 -15.80 31.87 8.43
CA GLU A 185 -16.57 32.83 7.62
C GLU A 185 -17.75 32.19 6.85
N GLU A 186 -17.67 30.91 6.48
CA GLU A 186 -18.69 30.29 5.61
C GLU A 186 -20.01 29.91 6.34
N TRP A 187 -19.98 29.75 7.67
CA TRP A 187 -21.17 29.36 8.44
C TRP A 187 -21.99 30.53 8.98
N LEU A 188 -21.44 31.75 8.98
CA LEU A 188 -22.14 32.95 9.48
C LEU A 188 -22.81 33.75 8.35
N GLU A 189 -22.46 33.51 7.09
CA GLU A 189 -23.01 34.25 5.93
C GLU A 189 -24.40 33.74 5.48
N SER A 190 -24.94 32.68 6.11
CA SER A 190 -26.28 32.15 5.77
C SER A 190 -27.43 32.66 6.67
N THR A 191 -27.18 33.53 7.66
CA THR A 191 -28.25 33.99 8.57
C THR A 191 -28.46 35.50 8.63
N THR A 192 -27.64 36.28 7.93
CA THR A 192 -27.76 37.75 7.86
C THR A 192 -28.07 38.18 6.43
N ASN A 193 -29.19 37.70 5.89
CA ASN A 193 -29.83 38.37 4.76
C ASN A 193 -30.77 39.45 5.32
N GLU A 194 -30.18 40.61 5.60
CA GLU A 194 -30.88 41.87 5.89
C GLU A 194 -31.36 42.47 4.56
N SER A 195 -32.33 41.82 3.91
CA SER A 195 -33.12 42.44 2.85
C SER A 195 -34.44 41.68 2.72
N ALA A 196 -35.42 42.12 3.50
CA ALA A 196 -36.82 41.74 3.33
C ALA A 196 -37.60 43.03 3.06
N ASP A 197 -37.41 43.57 1.85
CA ASP A 197 -38.46 44.37 1.24
C ASP A 197 -39.65 43.44 0.95
N GLU A 198 -40.80 43.89 1.45
CA GLU A 198 -42.17 43.60 1.03
C GLU A 198 -42.37 42.42 0.07
N TYR A 199 -42.95 41.33 0.58
CA TYR A 199 -44.21 40.70 0.12
C TYR A 199 -44.32 39.34 0.84
N GLU A 200 -44.61 39.33 2.16
CA GLU A 200 -45.03 38.09 2.83
C GLU A 200 -46.56 37.97 2.79
N VAL A 201 -47.01 36.96 2.06
CA VAL A 201 -48.37 36.44 2.07
C VAL A 201 -48.69 35.97 3.50
N ASP A 202 -49.73 36.55 4.09
CA ASP A 202 -50.34 36.19 5.38
C ASP A 202 -51.02 34.81 5.30
N GLU A 203 -50.21 33.77 5.12
CA GLU A 203 -50.62 32.38 5.32
C GLU A 203 -49.69 31.76 6.36
N THR A 204 -50.04 31.98 7.63
CA THR A 204 -49.82 31.10 8.82
C THR A 204 -49.28 31.87 10.04
N GLY A 205 -50.16 32.33 10.94
CA GLY A 205 -49.84 32.37 12.37
C GLY A 205 -50.13 33.69 13.09
N GLY A 206 -51.11 33.70 14.01
CA GLY A 206 -51.35 34.81 14.95
C GLY A 206 -50.23 35.06 15.99
N LEU A 207 -49.11 34.33 15.90
CA LEU A 207 -47.90 34.60 16.64
C LEU A 207 -47.07 35.64 15.90
N SER A 208 -46.62 36.70 16.58
CA SER A 208 -45.68 37.63 15.95
C SER A 208 -44.46 36.86 15.44
N ALA A 209 -44.05 37.09 14.18
CA ALA A 209 -42.91 36.40 13.57
C ALA A 209 -41.64 36.46 14.46
N LYS A 210 -41.49 37.55 15.23
CA LYS A 210 -40.43 37.75 16.22
C LYS A 210 -40.53 36.77 17.41
N LEU A 211 -41.71 36.56 17.97
CA LEU A 211 -41.93 35.61 19.08
C LEU A 211 -41.70 34.17 18.61
N ARG A 212 -42.16 33.82 17.41
CA ARG A 212 -41.91 32.50 16.83
C ARG A 212 -40.42 32.22 16.66
N ARG A 213 -39.65 33.14 16.05
CA ARG A 213 -38.20 33.00 15.90
C ARG A 213 -37.47 32.83 17.26
N ARG A 214 -37.89 33.59 18.29
CA ARG A 214 -37.32 33.46 19.65
C ARG A 214 -37.60 32.10 20.29
N ILE A 215 -38.82 31.58 20.11
CA ILE A 215 -39.19 30.26 20.61
C ILE A 215 -38.38 29.17 19.90
N GLU A 216 -38.25 29.26 18.57
CA GLU A 216 -37.43 28.33 17.77
C GLU A 216 -35.96 28.34 18.23
N GLU A 217 -35.38 29.53 18.42
CA GLU A 217 -34.01 29.68 18.96
C GLU A 217 -33.86 29.07 20.37
N TYR A 218 -34.83 29.29 21.27
CA TYR A 218 -34.82 28.68 22.60
C TYR A 218 -34.92 27.15 22.56
N LEU A 219 -35.76 26.59 21.69
CA LEU A 219 -35.88 25.14 21.52
C LEU A 219 -34.58 24.54 20.97
N ILE A 220 -33.86 25.24 20.09
CA ILE A 220 -32.54 24.81 19.62
C ILE A 220 -31.54 24.80 20.78
N VAL A 221 -31.50 25.85 21.61
CA VAL A 221 -30.63 25.89 22.79
C VAL A 221 -30.97 24.76 23.77
N LYS A 222 -32.26 24.49 24.00
CA LYS A 222 -32.74 23.38 24.83
C LYS A 222 -32.33 22.01 24.28
N HIS A 223 -32.36 21.83 22.96
CA HIS A 223 -31.89 20.60 22.32
C HIS A 223 -30.37 20.45 22.45
N LEU A 224 -29.62 21.53 22.21
CA LEU A 224 -28.16 21.54 22.35
C LEU A 224 -27.73 21.24 23.78
N SER A 225 -28.41 21.81 24.79
CA SER A 225 -28.13 21.49 26.19
C SER A 225 -28.48 20.05 26.56
N SER A 226 -29.55 19.49 25.98
CA SER A 226 -29.96 18.09 26.19
C SER A 226 -29.02 17.06 25.57
N ARG A 227 -28.25 17.43 24.53
CA ARG A 227 -27.23 16.56 23.93
C ARG A 227 -26.01 16.37 24.83
N HIS A 228 -25.78 17.29 25.76
CA HIS A 228 -24.68 17.23 26.70
C HIS A 228 -25.13 16.61 28.01
N SER A 229 -24.17 16.12 28.81
CA SER A 229 -24.51 15.49 30.09
C SER A 229 -25.24 16.50 30.99
N PRO A 230 -26.41 16.16 31.57
CA PRO A 230 -27.17 17.06 32.44
C PRO A 230 -26.43 17.42 33.74
N ARG A 231 -25.29 16.77 34.03
CA ARG A 231 -24.42 17.08 35.16
C ARG A 231 -23.18 17.91 34.78
N HIS A 232 -23.09 18.40 33.55
CA HIS A 232 -21.96 19.23 33.17
C HIS A 232 -21.96 20.55 33.97
N PRO A 233 -20.88 20.92 34.69
CA PRO A 233 -20.88 22.07 35.60
C PRO A 233 -21.33 23.38 34.95
N PHE A 234 -20.99 23.57 33.68
CA PHE A 234 -21.43 24.74 32.91
C PHE A 234 -22.94 24.75 32.66
N ILE A 235 -23.58 23.62 32.37
CA ILE A 235 -25.02 23.61 32.11
C ILE A 235 -25.76 24.01 33.39
N LEU A 236 -25.33 23.49 34.55
CA LEU A 236 -25.87 23.86 35.86
C LEU A 236 -25.76 25.37 36.16
N THR A 237 -24.66 26.03 35.76
CA THR A 237 -24.56 27.49 35.96
C THR A 237 -25.49 28.27 35.03
N GLN A 238 -25.72 27.77 33.81
CA GLN A 238 -26.63 28.38 32.83
C GLN A 238 -28.11 28.07 33.10
N GLU A 239 -28.47 27.07 33.91
CA GLU A 239 -29.86 26.72 34.24
C GLU A 239 -30.67 27.90 34.78
N SER A 240 -30.05 28.74 35.61
CA SER A 240 -30.70 29.94 36.16
C SER A 240 -31.08 30.96 35.09
N ARG A 241 -30.29 31.06 34.02
CA ARG A 241 -30.55 31.94 32.87
C ARG A 241 -31.60 31.35 31.96
N LEU A 242 -31.48 30.06 31.64
CA LEU A 242 -32.47 29.31 30.89
C LEU A 242 -33.87 29.42 31.51
N ARG A 243 -33.97 29.28 32.84
CA ARG A 243 -35.25 29.43 33.55
C ARG A 243 -35.85 30.83 33.41
N LYS A 244 -35.03 31.89 33.51
CA LYS A 244 -35.50 33.28 33.31
C LYS A 244 -36.00 33.50 31.88
N ILE A 245 -35.27 32.99 30.88
CA ILE A 245 -35.67 33.07 29.47
C ILE A 245 -36.99 32.32 29.26
N GLN A 246 -37.11 31.14 29.86
CA GLN A 246 -38.32 30.32 29.82
C GLN A 246 -39.53 31.05 30.42
N GLU A 247 -39.38 31.64 31.61
CA GLU A 247 -40.44 32.41 32.29
C GLU A 247 -40.91 33.59 31.43
N VAL A 248 -39.98 34.35 30.84
CA VAL A 248 -40.32 35.48 29.96
C VAL A 248 -41.02 35.00 28.68
N LEU A 249 -40.51 33.97 28.01
CA LEU A 249 -41.13 33.42 26.81
C LEU A 249 -42.53 32.86 27.09
N LEU A 250 -42.73 32.19 28.23
CA LEU A 250 -44.04 31.70 28.64
C LEU A 250 -45.00 32.86 28.92
N SER A 251 -44.53 33.93 29.57
CA SER A 251 -45.36 35.12 29.80
C SER A 251 -45.76 35.83 28.51
N ASP A 252 -44.84 35.95 27.54
CA ASP A 252 -45.09 36.52 26.21
C ASP A 252 -46.06 35.63 25.40
N LEU A 253 -45.90 34.31 25.49
CA LEU A 253 -46.78 33.34 24.84
C LEU A 253 -48.19 33.35 25.46
N GLU A 254 -48.30 33.46 26.78
CA GLU A 254 -49.59 33.61 27.46
C GLU A 254 -50.31 34.91 27.09
N ALA A 255 -49.56 36.01 26.95
CA ALA A 255 -50.12 37.27 26.46
C ALA A 255 -50.59 37.15 25.01
N ALA A 256 -49.87 36.41 24.15
CA ALA A 256 -50.29 36.11 22.78
C ALA A 256 -51.55 35.23 22.72
N ILE A 257 -51.61 34.16 23.54
CA ILE A 257 -52.78 33.26 23.64
C ILE A 257 -54.04 34.01 24.07
N LYS A 258 -53.92 34.97 25.00
CA LYS A 258 -55.04 35.79 25.46
C LYS A 258 -55.57 36.74 24.39
N ARG A 259 -54.70 37.24 23.50
CA ARG A 259 -55.06 38.18 22.42
C ARG A 259 -55.67 37.48 21.21
N GLU A 260 -55.31 36.23 20.97
CA GLU A 260 -55.79 35.47 19.82
C GLU A 260 -57.26 35.05 20.00
N PRO A 261 -58.16 35.31 19.04
CA PRO A 261 -59.56 34.83 19.10
C PRO A 261 -59.74 33.44 18.46
N VAL A 262 -58.84 33.00 17.58
CA VAL A 262 -59.01 31.77 16.79
C VAL A 262 -58.63 30.51 17.58
N VAL A 263 -59.57 29.58 17.72
CA VAL A 263 -59.42 28.34 18.52
C VAL A 263 -58.29 27.42 18.01
N LYS A 264 -58.19 27.23 16.68
CA LYS A 264 -57.10 26.41 16.08
C LYS A 264 -55.72 26.98 16.38
N MET A 265 -55.59 28.30 16.32
CA MET A 265 -54.34 29.01 16.58
C MET A 265 -53.98 28.97 18.07
N LYS A 266 -54.97 29.09 18.97
CA LYS A 266 -54.78 28.82 20.40
C LYS A 266 -54.26 27.42 20.66
N GLN A 267 -54.80 26.41 19.98
CA GLN A 267 -54.38 25.03 20.15
C GLN A 267 -52.91 24.82 19.71
N GLN A 268 -52.48 25.44 18.61
CA GLN A 268 -51.08 25.44 18.18
C GLN A 268 -50.16 26.14 19.20
N MET A 269 -50.57 27.29 19.74
CA MET A 269 -49.81 27.97 20.79
C MET A 269 -49.73 27.17 22.10
N LEU A 270 -50.77 26.42 22.45
CA LEU A 270 -50.76 25.51 23.60
C LEU A 270 -49.80 24.32 23.38
N GLN A 271 -49.69 23.79 22.15
CA GLN A 271 -48.70 22.77 21.82
C GLN A 271 -47.27 23.30 21.95
N ILE A 272 -47.02 24.53 21.49
CA ILE A 272 -45.72 25.20 21.64
C ILE A 272 -45.40 25.44 23.12
N ARG A 273 -46.38 25.84 23.93
CA ARG A 273 -46.24 25.98 25.39
C ARG A 273 -45.79 24.67 26.03
N ALA A 274 -46.42 23.56 25.67
CA ALA A 274 -46.04 22.23 26.17
C ALA A 274 -44.60 21.84 25.78
N ALA A 275 -44.14 22.21 24.58
CA ALA A 275 -42.76 21.97 24.14
C ALA A 275 -41.71 22.83 24.87
N ILE A 276 -42.08 24.02 25.32
CA ILE A 276 -41.22 24.88 26.14
C ILE A 276 -41.12 24.32 27.58
N GLU A 277 -42.24 23.85 28.14
CA GLU A 277 -42.35 23.32 29.52
C GLU A 277 -41.70 21.94 29.71
N GLY A 278 -41.84 21.01 28.74
CA GLY A 278 -41.28 19.66 28.81
C GLY A 278 -39.90 19.60 28.21
#